data_AF-A0A353TWR4-F1
#
_entry.id   AF-A0A353TWR4-F1
#
_cell.length_a   1.000
_cell.length_b   1.000
_cell.length_c   1.000
_cell.angle_alpha   90.00
_cell.angle_beta   90.00
_cell.angle_gamma   90.00
#
_symmetry.space_group_name_H-M   'P 1'
#
loop_
_entity.id
_entity.type
_entity.pdbx_description
1 polymer ?
#
loop_
_entity_poly.entity_id
_entity_poly.type
_entity_poly.pdbx_seq_one_letter_code
_entity_poly.pdbx_strand_id
1 'polypeptide(L)'
;TTEADGVGKFYPKQIKRADLFEYIEDELLAIENLLAEPGTSSQQADQGALWMLLARMYLNAEVYTGTPRWADCITYANKVINSGKYELNDNYRQNF
;
A
#
# COMPACT_ATOMS: atom_id res chain seq x y z
N THR A 1 -16.06 16.26 -4.01
CA THR A 1 -17.02 17.23 -3.48
C THR A 1 -18.28 16.47 -3.13
N THR A 2 -18.82 16.69 -1.95
CA THR A 2 -20.10 16.11 -1.51
C THR A 2 -21.13 17.23 -1.36
N GLU A 3 -22.40 16.88 -1.15
CA GLU A 3 -23.46 17.86 -0.88
C GLU A 3 -23.25 18.65 0.43
N ALA A 4 -22.27 18.25 1.26
CA ALA A 4 -21.86 18.97 2.46
C ALA A 4 -20.85 20.11 2.19
N ASP A 5 -20.27 20.19 0.99
CA ASP A 5 -19.37 21.29 0.63
C ASP A 5 -20.22 22.51 0.22
N GLY A 6 -20.09 23.64 0.93
CA GLY A 6 -20.84 24.86 0.64
C GLY A 6 -20.62 25.39 -0.79
N VAL A 7 -21.37 26.39 -1.25
CA VAL A 7 -21.14 26.95 -2.60
C VAL A 7 -19.86 27.80 -2.60
N GLY A 8 -18.80 27.37 -3.30
CA GLY A 8 -17.54 28.11 -3.41
C GLY A 8 -16.35 27.29 -3.94
N LYS A 9 -15.18 27.94 -4.10
CA LYS A 9 -13.91 27.25 -4.38
C LYS A 9 -13.22 26.92 -3.06
N PHE A 10 -13.14 25.64 -2.72
CA PHE A 10 -12.39 25.16 -1.55
C PHE A 10 -11.04 24.62 -2.00
N TYR A 11 -10.00 24.95 -1.25
CA TYR A 11 -8.68 24.36 -1.43
C TYR A 11 -8.60 23.07 -0.62
N PRO A 12 -7.91 22.03 -1.13
CA PRO A 12 -7.65 20.83 -0.34
C PRO A 12 -6.91 21.20 0.95
N LYS A 13 -7.35 20.64 2.07
CA LYS A 13 -6.70 20.86 3.36
C LYS A 13 -5.41 20.05 3.43
N GLN A 14 -4.34 20.66 3.92
CA GLN A 14 -3.12 19.94 4.23
C GLN A 14 -3.37 19.03 5.44
N ILE A 15 -2.98 17.77 5.30
CA ILE A 15 -3.01 16.76 6.37
C ILE A 15 -1.59 16.53 6.91
N LYS A 16 -1.46 16.12 8.18
CA LYS A 16 -0.15 15.77 8.76
C LYS A 16 0.31 14.42 8.21
N ARG A 17 1.62 14.19 8.27
CA ARG A 17 2.24 12.97 7.73
C ARG A 17 1.74 11.70 8.43
N ALA A 18 1.57 11.75 9.75
CA ALA A 18 1.05 10.63 10.53
C ALA A 18 -0.40 10.32 10.18
N ASP A 19 -1.27 11.34 10.15
CA ASP A 19 -2.68 11.17 9.77
C ASP A 19 -2.83 10.67 8.31
N LEU A 20 -1.93 11.10 7.40
CA LEU A 20 -1.92 10.58 6.02
C LEU A 20 -1.47 9.12 5.96
N PHE A 21 -0.54 8.70 6.82
CA PHE A 21 -0.13 7.31 6.92
C PHE A 21 -1.29 6.42 7.35
N GLU A 22 -2.01 6.82 8.40
CA GLU A 22 -3.19 6.12 8.92
C GLU A 22 -4.29 6.05 7.87
N TYR A 23 -4.60 7.17 7.20
CA TYR A 23 -5.58 7.18 6.11
C TYR A 23 -5.22 6.21 4.97
N ILE A 24 -3.97 6.17 4.53
CA ILE A 24 -3.55 5.25 3.46
C ILE A 24 -3.55 3.79 3.96
N GLU A 25 -3.12 3.52 5.19
CA GLU A 25 -3.18 2.19 5.82
C GLU A 25 -4.62 1.67 5.82
N ASP A 26 -5.57 2.48 6.29
CA ASP A 26 -6.99 2.14 6.35
C ASP A 26 -7.59 1.88 4.96
N GLU A 27 -7.33 2.74 3.99
CA GLU A 27 -7.85 2.58 2.62
C GLU A 27 -7.32 1.29 1.98
N LEU A 28 -6.04 0.96 2.16
CA LEU A 28 -5.46 -0.26 1.62
C LEU A 28 -6.04 -1.50 2.31
N LEU A 29 -6.16 -1.50 3.64
CA LEU A 29 -6.75 -2.62 4.38
C LEU A 29 -8.22 -2.85 3.99
N ALA A 30 -8.98 -1.78 3.74
CA ALA A 30 -10.38 -1.87 3.35
C ALA A 30 -10.59 -2.53 1.98
N ILE A 31 -9.66 -2.32 1.03
CA ILE A 31 -9.79 -2.84 -0.34
C ILE A 31 -9.06 -4.17 -0.58
N GLU A 32 -8.27 -4.67 0.39
CA GLU A 32 -7.44 -5.88 0.21
C GLU A 32 -8.23 -7.06 -0.36
N ASN A 33 -9.40 -7.37 0.21
CA ASN A 33 -10.24 -8.49 -0.24
C ASN A 33 -11.09 -8.17 -1.49
N LEU A 34 -11.05 -6.94 -2.01
CA LEU A 34 -11.74 -6.52 -3.23
C LEU A 34 -10.83 -6.62 -4.47
N LEU A 35 -9.52 -6.70 -4.26
CA LEU A 35 -8.55 -6.82 -5.34
C LEU A 35 -8.46 -8.27 -5.84
N ALA A 36 -8.03 -8.39 -7.10
CA ALA A 36 -7.75 -9.69 -7.69
C ALA A 36 -6.63 -10.42 -6.93
N GLU A 37 -6.67 -11.74 -6.97
CA GLU A 37 -5.64 -12.60 -6.37
C GLU A 37 -4.24 -12.32 -6.97
N PRO A 38 -3.16 -12.52 -6.20
CA PRO A 38 -1.82 -12.20 -6.69
C PRO A 38 -1.44 -12.95 -7.97
N GLY A 39 -0.81 -12.24 -8.90
CA GLY A 39 -0.33 -12.78 -10.18
C GLY A 39 -1.43 -13.06 -11.21
N THR A 40 -2.68 -12.67 -10.96
CA THR A 40 -3.80 -12.86 -11.91
C THR A 40 -4.01 -11.66 -12.84
N SER A 41 -3.59 -10.47 -12.40
CA SER A 41 -3.64 -9.24 -13.19
C SER A 41 -2.28 -8.99 -13.85
N SER A 42 -2.28 -8.67 -15.15
CA SER A 42 -1.04 -8.43 -15.91
C SER A 42 -0.64 -6.95 -16.01
N GLN A 43 -1.52 -6.00 -15.65
CA GLN A 43 -1.22 -4.56 -15.66
C GLN A 43 -1.84 -3.77 -14.49
N GLN A 44 -2.89 -4.28 -13.85
CA GLN A 44 -3.57 -3.62 -12.73
C GLN A 44 -2.99 -4.10 -11.40
N ALA A 45 -3.07 -3.26 -10.36
CA ALA A 45 -2.67 -3.66 -9.01
C ALA A 45 -3.59 -4.78 -8.51
N ASP A 46 -2.98 -5.87 -8.04
CA ASP A 46 -3.62 -6.99 -7.36
C ASP A 46 -3.32 -6.94 -5.86
N GLN A 47 -3.80 -7.95 -5.11
CA GLN A 47 -3.48 -8.10 -3.69
C GLN A 47 -1.97 -8.11 -3.41
N GLY A 48 -1.16 -8.71 -4.28
CA GLY A 48 0.29 -8.76 -4.11
C GLY A 48 0.95 -7.37 -4.21
N ALA A 49 0.52 -6.54 -5.15
CA ALA A 49 0.94 -5.15 -5.24
C ALA A 49 0.55 -4.34 -4.00
N LEU A 50 -0.66 -4.56 -3.47
CA LEU A 50 -1.14 -3.93 -2.24
C LEU A 50 -0.29 -4.33 -1.02
N TRP A 51 0.00 -5.63 -0.86
CA TRP A 51 0.85 -6.11 0.23
C TRP A 51 2.27 -5.53 0.15
N MET A 52 2.84 -5.41 -1.06
CA MET A 52 4.14 -4.76 -1.26
C MET A 52 4.13 -3.28 -0.88
N LEU A 53 3.04 -2.56 -1.16
CA LEU A 53 2.89 -1.16 -0.76
C LEU A 53 2.81 -1.03 0.77
N LEU A 54 1.98 -1.85 1.43
CA LEU A 54 1.89 -1.91 2.89
C LEU A 54 3.25 -2.24 3.53
N ALA A 55 3.96 -3.25 3.02
CA ALA A 55 5.29 -3.59 3.52
C ALA A 55 6.27 -2.41 3.43
N ARG A 56 6.28 -1.68 2.30
CA ARG A 56 7.12 -0.47 2.13
C ARG A 56 6.72 0.63 3.11
N MET A 57 5.42 0.86 3.32
CA MET A 57 4.94 1.84 4.28
C MET A 57 5.40 1.50 5.70
N TYR A 58 5.21 0.26 6.13
CA TYR A 58 5.61 -0.19 7.47
C TYR A 58 7.12 -0.16 7.70
N LEU A 59 7.91 -0.48 6.67
CA LEU A 59 9.37 -0.35 6.74
C LEU A 59 9.81 1.08 7.07
N ASN A 60 9.06 2.07 6.60
CA ASN A 60 9.35 3.49 6.77
C ASN A 60 8.48 4.18 7.84
N ALA A 61 7.68 3.43 8.60
CA ALA A 61 6.69 3.98 9.52
C ALA A 61 7.30 4.88 10.61
N GLU A 62 8.51 4.57 11.10
CA GLU A 62 9.19 5.40 12.09
C GLU A 62 9.48 6.81 11.56
N VAL A 63 9.82 6.94 10.28
CA VAL A 63 10.04 8.23 9.63
C VAL A 63 8.73 9.01 9.45
N TYR A 64 7.61 8.29 9.31
CA TYR A 64 6.31 8.87 8.96
C TYR A 64 5.49 9.25 10.19
N THR A 65 5.61 8.47 11.25
CA THR A 65 4.75 8.50 12.44
C THR A 65 5.54 8.65 13.75
N GLY A 66 6.86 8.50 13.72
CA GLY A 66 7.70 8.41 14.93
C GLY A 66 7.66 7.05 15.62
N THR A 67 6.86 6.09 15.13
CA THR A 67 6.72 4.75 15.70
C THR A 67 7.10 3.69 14.66
N PRO A 68 8.06 2.80 14.97
CA PRO A 68 8.42 1.73 14.05
C PRO A 68 7.32 0.66 13.96
N ARG A 69 7.12 0.10 12.76
CA ARG A 69 6.13 -0.97 12.46
C ARG A 69 6.78 -2.15 11.74
N TRP A 70 8.02 -2.52 12.11
CA TRP A 70 8.79 -3.56 11.40
C TRP A 70 8.14 -4.95 11.43
N ALA A 71 7.38 -5.28 12.48
CA ALA A 71 6.65 -6.55 12.57
C ALA A 71 5.57 -6.65 11.47
N ASP A 72 4.88 -5.55 11.17
CA ASP A 72 3.89 -5.50 10.10
C ASP A 72 4.55 -5.55 8.73
N CYS A 73 5.71 -4.90 8.57
CA CYS A 73 6.53 -5.03 7.37
C CYS A 73 6.86 -6.51 7.08
N ILE A 74 7.30 -7.26 8.09
CA ILE A 74 7.61 -8.69 7.96
C ILE A 74 6.34 -9.47 7.57
N THR A 75 5.21 -9.18 8.23
CA THR A 75 3.92 -9.83 7.95
C THR A 75 3.54 -9.69 6.47
N TYR A 76 3.55 -8.46 5.94
CA TYR A 76 3.14 -8.21 4.55
C TYR A 76 4.18 -8.65 3.52
N ALA A 77 5.49 -8.52 3.82
CA ALA A 77 6.53 -9.08 2.96
C ALA A 77 6.40 -10.61 2.84
N ASN A 78 6.10 -11.29 3.96
CA ASN A 78 5.86 -12.73 3.96
C ASN A 78 4.60 -13.13 3.18
N LYS A 79 3.53 -12.32 3.18
CA LYS A 79 2.35 -12.59 2.32
C LYS A 79 2.76 -12.66 0.84
N VAL A 80 3.60 -11.72 0.39
CA VAL A 80 4.08 -11.67 -1.00
C VAL A 80 4.98 -12.86 -1.31
N ILE A 81 6.00 -13.11 -0.49
CA ILE A 81 6.98 -14.19 -0.69
C ILE A 81 6.28 -15.56 -0.66
N ASN A 82 5.36 -15.78 0.30
CA ASN A 82 4.69 -17.06 0.49
C ASN A 82 3.46 -17.23 -0.42
N SER A 83 3.10 -16.23 -1.23
CA SER A 83 2.00 -16.36 -2.20
C SER A 83 2.28 -17.43 -3.26
N GLY A 84 3.55 -17.71 -3.55
CA GLY A 84 3.98 -18.60 -4.64
C GLY A 84 3.65 -18.05 -6.03
N LYS A 85 3.31 -16.77 -6.15
CA LYS A 85 2.92 -16.12 -7.42
C LYS A 85 4.02 -15.26 -8.04
N TYR A 86 5.02 -14.91 -7.25
CA TYR A 86 6.16 -14.13 -7.70
C TYR A 86 7.45 -14.91 -7.46
N GLU A 87 8.40 -14.74 -8.36
CA GLU A 87 9.75 -15.30 -8.26
C GLU A 87 10.76 -14.28 -8.75
N LEU A 88 12.01 -14.44 -8.33
CA LEU A 88 13.10 -13.64 -8.86
C LEU A 88 13.44 -14.16 -10.26
N ASN A 89 13.56 -13.26 -11.23
CA ASN A 89 14.04 -13.63 -12.56
C ASN A 89 15.49 -14.12 -12.47
N ASP A 90 15.78 -15.28 -13.07
CA ASP A 90 17.12 -15.87 -13.13
C ASP A 90 18.15 -14.95 -13.79
N ASN A 91 17.70 -14.09 -14.71
CA ASN A 91 18.53 -13.08 -15.35
C ASN A 91 18.11 -11.67 -14.91
N TYR A 92 18.94 -11.08 -14.05
CA TYR A 92 18.76 -9.71 -13.55
C TYR A 92 18.50 -8.67 -14.65
N ARG A 93 19.12 -8.82 -15.83
CA ARG A 93 18.98 -7.85 -16.93
C ARG A 93 17.60 -7.86 -17.59
N GLN A 94 16.78 -8.88 -17.40
CA GLN A 94 15.44 -8.96 -18.01
C GLN A 94 14.36 -8.18 -17.23
N ASN A 95 14.71 -7.59 -16.09
CA ASN A 95 13.78 -6.76 -15.31
C ASN A 95 13.66 -5.32 -15.83
N PHE A 96 14.47 -4.92 -16.82
CA PHE A 96 14.59 -3.53 -17.34
C PHE A 96 14.75 -3.54 -18.86
#